data_AF-A0A955AXV5-F1
#
_entry.id   AF-A0A955AXV5-F1
#
_cell.length_a   1.000
_cell.length_b   1.000
_cell.length_c   1.000
_cell.angle_alpha   90.00
_cell.angle_beta   90.00
_cell.angle_gamma   90.00
#
_symmetry.space_group_name_H-M   'P 1'
#
loop_
_entity.id
_entity.type
_entity.pdbx_description
1 polymer ?
#
loop_
_entity_poly.entity_id
_entity_poly.type
_entity_poly.pdbx_seq_one_letter_code
_entity_poly.pdbx_strand_id
1 'polypeptide(L)'
;HTYDDIKTIADHAHYVGNIRDHAWWGHEPHAPTDTLSAGGGHAHCGAMIYLGDNWPDEYRGGLYMNNVHGNRVNCDRLERRGSGFVGHHGADLLLANDRWFRGINLKYGPDGGVYLIDWYDKNACHRTNPEIWDRTNGRIFKVTYGQPKSADVDLSKLSDDELIELQRHKNEWYVRTSRRLLQERGLPLEMRTPLIEMLGEKDTTLRLRALWTLHTLGEIPSTAVLSLLNDSDEYVRAWAIQLTVEDGKVSPAVLERMSQMATDDSTAIVRLYLASALQRLSHEHRWPVLAGLLRHAEDADDHNLPLMYWYAMEPLVVADPERAIALAESAKIPLIRQYV
;
A
#
# COMPACT_ATOMS: atom_id res chain seq x y z
N HIS A 1 4.38 6.04 25.60
CA HIS A 1 2.95 6.39 25.58
C HIS A 1 2.40 6.07 24.20
N THR A 2 1.24 5.43 24.10
CA THR A 2 0.48 5.32 22.83
C THR A 2 -0.47 6.51 22.78
N TYR A 3 -0.33 7.37 21.76
CA TYR A 3 -1.15 8.58 21.62
C TYR A 3 -2.57 8.24 21.17
N ASP A 4 -2.72 7.30 20.23
CA ASP A 4 -3.99 6.71 19.82
C ASP A 4 -3.77 5.35 19.10
N ASP A 5 -4.82 4.54 18.99
CA ASP A 5 -4.85 3.33 18.18
C ASP A 5 -5.08 3.66 16.70
N ILE A 6 -4.46 2.91 15.79
CA ILE A 6 -4.78 2.97 14.36
C ILE A 6 -6.25 2.58 14.18
N LYS A 7 -7.05 3.50 13.63
CA LYS A 7 -8.47 3.25 13.36
C LYS A 7 -8.64 2.46 12.07
N THR A 8 -9.75 1.74 11.96
CA THR A 8 -10.11 1.10 10.70
C THR A 8 -10.37 2.17 9.64
N ILE A 9 -9.93 1.89 8.41
CA ILE A 9 -10.29 2.66 7.22
C ILE A 9 -11.45 2.03 6.45
N ALA A 10 -11.88 0.83 6.81
CA ALA A 10 -13.08 0.23 6.25
C ALA A 10 -14.33 0.86 6.89
N ASP A 11 -15.37 1.07 6.09
CA ASP A 11 -16.68 1.57 6.55
C ASP A 11 -17.56 0.47 7.17
N HIS A 12 -17.04 -0.75 7.21
CA HIS A 12 -17.71 -1.93 7.68
C HIS A 12 -16.77 -2.77 8.55
N ALA A 13 -17.37 -3.72 9.27
CA ALA A 13 -16.66 -4.81 9.90
C ALA A 13 -17.20 -6.12 9.30
N HIS A 14 -16.32 -7.11 9.17
CA HIS A 14 -16.71 -8.43 8.71
C HIS A 14 -17.44 -9.26 9.79
N TYR A 15 -17.83 -8.63 10.89
CA TYR A 15 -18.45 -9.26 12.06
C TYR A 15 -19.43 -8.31 12.75
N VAL A 16 -20.26 -8.87 13.64
CA VAL A 16 -21.22 -8.11 14.44
C VAL A 16 -20.89 -8.24 15.93
N GLY A 17 -21.14 -7.18 16.70
CA GLY A 17 -20.99 -7.20 18.15
C GLY A 17 -19.54 -7.11 18.62
N ASN A 18 -19.24 -7.65 19.81
CA ASN A 18 -17.90 -7.60 20.37
C ASN A 18 -17.05 -8.74 19.82
N ILE A 19 -15.78 -8.48 19.50
CA ILE A 19 -14.83 -9.50 19.04
C ILE A 19 -14.80 -10.74 19.96
N ARG A 20 -14.99 -10.54 21.26
CA ARG A 20 -15.02 -11.63 22.25
C ARG A 20 -16.16 -12.62 22.05
N ASP A 21 -17.26 -12.20 21.44
CA ASP A 21 -18.49 -12.98 21.29
C ASP A 21 -18.40 -14.00 20.15
N HIS A 22 -17.46 -13.81 19.22
CA HIS A 22 -17.30 -14.64 18.02
C HIS A 22 -15.83 -14.97 17.70
N ALA A 23 -14.91 -14.63 18.60
CA ALA A 23 -13.56 -15.16 18.59
C ALA A 23 -13.58 -16.64 19.00
N TRP A 24 -12.76 -17.45 18.33
CA TRP A 24 -12.90 -18.90 18.34
C TRP A 24 -12.34 -19.59 19.57
N TRP A 25 -11.66 -18.89 20.49
CA TRP A 25 -11.14 -19.31 21.82
C TRP A 25 -10.87 -20.82 22.06
N GLY A 26 -10.42 -21.58 21.05
CA GLY A 26 -10.25 -23.04 21.15
C GLY A 26 -11.52 -23.91 21.03
N HIS A 27 -12.59 -23.40 20.43
CA HIS A 27 -13.82 -24.13 20.06
C HIS A 27 -13.89 -24.43 18.55
N GLU A 28 -14.92 -25.18 18.12
CA GLU A 28 -15.08 -25.53 16.70
C GLU A 28 -15.53 -24.33 15.86
N PRO A 29 -15.13 -24.27 14.57
CA PRO A 29 -15.42 -23.16 13.69
C PRO A 29 -16.92 -23.07 13.24
N HIS A 30 -17.86 -22.71 14.13
CA HIS A 30 -19.13 -22.03 13.78
C HIS A 30 -19.31 -20.50 14.13
N ALA A 31 -19.30 -19.62 13.12
CA ALA A 31 -19.51 -18.19 13.31
C ALA A 31 -21.02 -17.92 13.39
N PRO A 32 -21.48 -17.04 14.29
CA PRO A 32 -22.90 -16.67 14.37
C PRO A 32 -23.47 -16.22 13.01
N THR A 33 -24.76 -16.47 12.76
CA THR A 33 -25.40 -16.18 11.46
C THR A 33 -25.29 -14.72 11.04
N ASP A 34 -25.39 -13.79 11.99
CA ASP A 34 -25.21 -12.36 11.76
C ASP A 34 -23.77 -12.01 11.36
N THR A 35 -22.78 -12.59 12.04
CA THR A 35 -21.36 -12.47 11.67
C THR A 35 -21.07 -13.07 10.30
N LEU A 36 -21.69 -14.21 9.97
CA LEU A 36 -21.60 -14.80 8.63
C LEU A 36 -22.23 -13.89 7.56
N SER A 37 -23.30 -13.17 7.87
CA SER A 37 -23.89 -12.18 6.95
C SER A 37 -23.05 -10.92 6.79
N ALA A 38 -22.27 -10.55 7.83
CA ALA A 38 -21.36 -9.41 7.77
C ALA A 38 -20.05 -9.72 7.02
N GLY A 39 -19.78 -10.99 6.67
CA GLY A 39 -18.58 -11.39 5.94
C GLY A 39 -17.63 -12.31 6.70
N GLY A 40 -18.05 -12.82 7.86
CA GLY A 40 -17.56 -14.08 8.41
C GLY A 40 -16.53 -14.00 9.52
N GLY A 41 -16.20 -12.82 10.05
CA GLY A 41 -15.37 -12.67 11.23
C GLY A 41 -14.14 -11.77 11.02
N HIS A 42 -13.30 -11.70 12.06
CA HIS A 42 -12.17 -10.77 12.16
C HIS A 42 -10.78 -11.39 11.91
N ALA A 43 -10.69 -12.64 11.46
CA ALA A 43 -9.39 -13.27 11.16
C ALA A 43 -9.18 -13.38 9.66
N HIS A 44 -8.60 -12.32 9.12
CA HIS A 44 -8.19 -12.26 7.73
C HIS A 44 -6.77 -12.81 7.55
N CYS A 45 -6.52 -13.51 6.45
CA CYS A 45 -5.22 -14.09 6.10
C CYS A 45 -4.90 -13.85 4.62
N GLY A 46 -3.69 -13.35 4.38
CA GLY A 46 -3.27 -12.94 3.05
C GLY A 46 -4.02 -11.72 2.55
N ALA A 47 -3.41 -11.01 1.61
CA ALA A 47 -4.01 -9.85 0.98
C ALA A 47 -3.48 -9.75 -0.45
N MET A 48 -4.39 -9.58 -1.39
CA MET A 48 -4.05 -9.41 -2.81
C MET A 48 -4.95 -8.36 -3.42
N ILE A 49 -4.36 -7.28 -3.94
CA ILE A 49 -5.04 -6.41 -4.90
C ILE A 49 -4.90 -7.05 -6.27
N TYR A 50 -6.01 -7.43 -6.91
CA TYR A 50 -5.94 -8.13 -8.21
C TYR A 50 -5.48 -7.18 -9.32
N LEU A 51 -4.29 -7.44 -9.87
CA LEU A 51 -3.70 -6.69 -10.99
C LEU A 51 -3.22 -7.64 -12.12
N GLY A 52 -3.76 -8.85 -12.16
CA GLY A 52 -3.62 -9.77 -13.30
C GLY A 52 -4.54 -9.40 -14.47
N ASP A 53 -4.33 -10.02 -15.62
CA ASP A 53 -5.04 -9.74 -16.88
C ASP A 53 -5.96 -10.88 -17.34
N ASN A 54 -6.26 -11.85 -16.47
CA ASN A 54 -7.15 -12.97 -16.78
C ASN A 54 -8.61 -12.75 -16.36
N TRP A 55 -8.85 -12.32 -15.12
CA TRP A 55 -10.21 -12.08 -14.64
C TRP A 55 -10.80 -10.84 -15.32
N PRO A 56 -12.14 -10.76 -15.44
CA PRO A 56 -12.82 -9.58 -15.97
C PRO A 56 -12.41 -8.29 -15.24
N ASP A 57 -12.45 -7.17 -15.96
CA ASP A 57 -11.95 -5.87 -15.45
C ASP A 57 -12.69 -5.42 -14.18
N GLU A 58 -13.93 -5.86 -13.94
CA GLU A 58 -14.70 -5.59 -12.70
C GLU A 58 -14.03 -6.14 -11.42
N TYR A 59 -13.18 -7.16 -11.53
CA TYR A 59 -12.46 -7.74 -10.40
C TYR A 59 -11.11 -7.07 -10.15
N ARG A 60 -10.59 -6.33 -11.14
CA ARG A 60 -9.30 -5.66 -11.09
C ARG A 60 -9.35 -4.47 -10.13
N GLY A 61 -8.32 -4.33 -9.29
CA GLY A 61 -8.25 -3.31 -8.24
C GLY A 61 -8.98 -3.69 -6.94
N GLY A 62 -9.74 -4.79 -6.89
CA GLY A 62 -10.33 -5.30 -5.65
C GLY A 62 -9.26 -5.85 -4.69
N LEU A 63 -9.43 -5.58 -3.39
CA LEU A 63 -8.64 -6.17 -2.31
C LEU A 63 -9.28 -7.48 -1.86
N TYR A 64 -8.62 -8.60 -2.11
CA TYR A 64 -9.09 -9.91 -1.71
C TYR A 64 -8.32 -10.43 -0.49
N MET A 65 -9.05 -10.97 0.49
CA MET A 65 -8.49 -11.48 1.74
C MET A 65 -9.18 -12.78 2.10
N ASN A 66 -8.42 -13.80 2.52
CA ASN A 66 -9.08 -14.99 3.09
C ASN A 66 -9.65 -14.64 4.44
N ASN A 67 -10.81 -15.18 4.79
CA ASN A 67 -11.36 -15.11 6.12
C ASN A 67 -11.45 -16.51 6.69
N VAL A 68 -10.56 -16.78 7.64
CA VAL A 68 -10.44 -18.08 8.29
C VAL A 68 -11.73 -18.36 9.05
N HIS A 69 -12.22 -17.38 9.81
CA HIS A 69 -13.45 -17.51 10.59
C HIS A 69 -14.67 -17.67 9.68
N GLY A 70 -14.65 -17.01 8.53
CA GLY A 70 -15.78 -16.94 7.59
C GLY A 70 -15.83 -18.05 6.57
N ASN A 71 -14.81 -18.92 6.53
CA ASN A 71 -14.61 -19.95 5.51
C ASN A 71 -14.77 -19.40 4.07
N ARG A 72 -14.21 -18.22 3.81
CA ARG A 72 -14.46 -17.49 2.55
C ARG A 72 -13.28 -16.64 2.10
N VAL A 73 -13.41 -16.04 0.93
CA VAL A 73 -12.50 -14.99 0.47
C VAL A 73 -13.31 -13.70 0.34
N ASN A 74 -13.09 -12.76 1.26
CA ASN A 74 -13.72 -11.44 1.21
C ASN A 74 -13.13 -10.62 0.06
N CYS A 75 -13.91 -9.65 -0.40
CA CYS A 75 -13.45 -8.63 -1.33
C CYS A 75 -13.85 -7.26 -0.79
N ASP A 76 -12.89 -6.35 -0.73
CA ASP A 76 -13.13 -4.93 -0.45
C ASP A 76 -12.87 -4.11 -1.72
N ARG A 77 -13.72 -3.11 -1.95
CA ARG A 77 -13.53 -2.08 -2.97
C ARG A 77 -12.90 -0.86 -2.31
N LEU A 78 -11.74 -0.46 -2.81
CA LEU A 78 -11.00 0.69 -2.27
C LEU A 78 -11.45 1.97 -2.98
N GLU A 79 -12.05 2.89 -2.23
CA GLU A 79 -12.39 4.23 -2.69
C GLU A 79 -11.40 5.24 -2.12
N ARG A 80 -10.92 6.20 -2.91
CA ARG A 80 -10.03 7.24 -2.39
C ARG A 80 -10.79 8.19 -1.46
N ARG A 81 -10.19 8.52 -0.32
CA ARG A 81 -10.71 9.55 0.59
C ARG A 81 -9.55 10.26 1.28
N GLY A 82 -9.48 11.58 1.09
CA GLY A 82 -8.39 12.39 1.61
C GLY A 82 -7.02 11.87 1.14
N SER A 83 -6.12 11.65 2.08
CA SER A 83 -4.77 11.14 1.84
C SER A 83 -4.70 9.61 1.67
N GLY A 84 -5.80 8.89 1.89
CA GLY A 84 -5.84 7.43 1.88
C GLY A 84 -7.04 6.85 1.13
N PHE A 85 -7.59 5.76 1.67
CA PHE A 85 -8.69 5.01 1.08
C PHE A 85 -9.73 4.64 2.14
N VAL A 86 -10.97 4.40 1.71
CA VAL A 86 -12.00 3.70 2.45
C VAL A 86 -12.22 2.34 1.81
N GLY A 87 -12.26 1.29 2.63
CA GLY A 87 -12.60 -0.06 2.17
C GLY A 87 -14.10 -0.31 2.30
N HIS A 88 -14.78 -0.49 1.17
CA HIS A 88 -16.20 -0.86 1.11
C HIS A 88 -16.36 -2.36 0.90
N HIS A 89 -17.27 -3.00 1.63
CA HIS A 89 -17.52 -4.43 1.47
C HIS A 89 -18.06 -4.71 0.07
N GLY A 90 -17.33 -5.51 -0.70
CA GLY A 90 -17.75 -6.02 -1.99
C GLY A 90 -18.36 -7.42 -1.89
N ALA A 91 -18.78 -7.96 -3.03
CA ALA A 91 -19.19 -9.36 -3.08
C ALA A 91 -18.00 -10.27 -2.79
N ASP A 92 -18.15 -11.15 -1.79
CA ASP A 92 -17.14 -12.18 -1.48
C ASP A 92 -16.84 -13.01 -2.75
N LEU A 93 -15.56 -13.30 -3.00
CA LEU A 93 -15.12 -14.05 -4.18
C LEU A 93 -15.64 -15.49 -4.15
N LEU A 94 -15.61 -16.11 -2.98
CA LEU A 94 -16.14 -17.45 -2.75
C LEU A 94 -16.50 -17.66 -1.29
N LEU A 95 -17.46 -18.55 -1.06
CA LEU A 95 -17.74 -19.18 0.23
C LEU A 95 -17.42 -20.67 0.10
N ALA A 96 -16.52 -21.18 0.94
CA ALA A 96 -16.19 -22.58 0.94
C ALA A 96 -17.36 -23.41 1.47
N ASN A 97 -17.68 -24.50 0.79
CA ASN A 97 -18.67 -25.49 1.22
C ASN A 97 -18.10 -26.49 2.25
N ASP A 98 -16.94 -26.17 2.81
CA ASP A 98 -16.12 -27.06 3.63
C ASP A 98 -15.62 -26.31 4.86
N ARG A 99 -15.98 -26.82 6.04
CA ARG A 99 -15.64 -26.19 7.32
C ARG A 99 -14.17 -26.27 7.67
N TRP A 100 -13.39 -27.14 7.03
CA TRP A 100 -11.95 -27.24 7.28
C TRP A 100 -11.14 -26.42 6.30
N PHE A 101 -11.80 -25.67 5.41
CA PHE A 101 -11.12 -24.65 4.60
C PHE A 101 -10.46 -23.59 5.48
N ARG A 102 -9.16 -23.38 5.25
CA ARG A 102 -8.26 -22.43 5.91
C ARG A 102 -7.43 -21.72 4.84
N GLY A 103 -8.06 -20.85 4.06
CA GLY A 103 -7.37 -20.01 3.10
C GLY A 103 -6.32 -19.13 3.78
N ILE A 104 -5.08 -19.13 3.26
CA ILE A 104 -3.94 -18.41 3.86
C ILE A 104 -3.42 -17.29 2.95
N ASN A 105 -3.27 -17.54 1.64
CA ASN A 105 -2.67 -16.56 0.74
C ASN A 105 -3.22 -16.69 -0.69
N LEU A 106 -3.16 -15.58 -1.43
CA LEU A 106 -3.67 -15.40 -2.78
C LEU A 106 -2.59 -14.69 -3.61
N LYS A 107 -2.22 -15.20 -4.80
CA LYS A 107 -1.34 -14.48 -5.73
C LYS A 107 -1.70 -14.77 -7.18
N TYR A 108 -1.76 -13.73 -8.02
CA TYR A 108 -1.87 -13.91 -9.46
C TYR A 108 -0.52 -14.27 -10.10
N GLY A 109 -0.58 -15.11 -11.13
CA GLY A 109 0.58 -15.60 -11.89
C GLY A 109 0.75 -14.97 -13.28
N PRO A 110 1.68 -15.50 -14.09
CA PRO A 110 1.99 -15.01 -15.44
C PRO A 110 0.84 -15.15 -16.44
N ASP A 111 -0.11 -16.04 -16.20
CA ASP A 111 -1.32 -16.19 -17.02
C ASP A 111 -2.51 -15.42 -16.44
N GLY A 112 -2.28 -14.56 -15.44
CA GLY A 112 -3.29 -13.74 -14.77
C GLY A 112 -4.20 -14.50 -13.81
N GLY A 113 -4.15 -15.84 -13.80
CA GLY A 113 -4.90 -16.68 -12.87
C GLY A 113 -4.39 -16.54 -11.43
N VAL A 114 -5.28 -16.71 -10.45
CA VAL A 114 -4.95 -16.55 -9.03
C VAL A 114 -4.76 -17.91 -8.37
N TYR A 115 -3.60 -18.08 -7.74
CA TYR A 115 -3.30 -19.22 -6.90
C TYR A 115 -3.73 -18.91 -5.47
N LEU A 116 -4.51 -19.81 -4.88
CA LEU A 116 -4.98 -19.76 -3.49
C LEU A 116 -4.41 -20.97 -2.76
N ILE A 117 -3.74 -20.73 -1.64
CA ILE A 117 -3.30 -21.80 -0.73
C ILE A 117 -4.27 -21.93 0.43
N ASP A 118 -4.54 -23.17 0.78
CA ASP A 118 -5.41 -23.57 1.88
C ASP A 118 -4.66 -24.60 2.71
N TRP A 119 -4.42 -24.30 3.99
CA TRP A 119 -3.78 -25.23 4.92
C TRP A 119 -4.67 -26.47 5.15
N TYR A 120 -5.99 -26.35 4.99
CA TYR A 120 -6.95 -27.42 5.20
C TYR A 120 -6.80 -28.15 6.55
N ASP A 121 -7.38 -27.57 7.59
CA ASP A 121 -7.30 -28.10 8.95
C ASP A 121 -8.64 -27.89 9.68
N LYS A 122 -9.00 -28.83 10.55
CA LYS A 122 -10.14 -28.70 11.47
C LYS A 122 -9.90 -27.59 12.51
N ASN A 123 -8.64 -27.26 12.78
CA ASN A 123 -8.21 -26.30 13.79
C ASN A 123 -7.82 -24.97 13.16
N ALA A 124 -8.54 -23.91 13.51
CA ALA A 124 -8.36 -22.60 12.89
C ALA A 124 -7.46 -21.64 13.69
N CYS A 125 -7.59 -21.61 15.02
CA CYS A 125 -6.93 -20.59 15.84
C CYS A 125 -6.87 -20.93 17.35
N HIS A 126 -6.01 -20.20 18.08
CA HIS A 126 -5.92 -20.08 19.55
C HIS A 126 -6.08 -21.35 20.39
N ARG A 127 -5.60 -22.50 19.90
CA ARG A 127 -5.44 -23.70 20.73
C ARG A 127 -4.00 -23.77 21.22
N THR A 128 -3.80 -24.28 22.43
CA THR A 128 -2.46 -24.30 23.07
C THR A 128 -1.72 -25.62 22.85
N ASN A 129 -2.41 -26.67 22.38
CA ASN A 129 -1.81 -27.98 22.14
C ASN A 129 -1.26 -28.09 20.70
N PRO A 130 0.07 -28.10 20.47
CA PRO A 130 0.72 -28.16 19.15
C PRO A 130 0.46 -29.42 18.32
N GLU A 131 -0.02 -30.50 18.94
CA GLU A 131 -0.19 -31.80 18.28
C GLU A 131 -1.57 -32.00 17.63
N ILE A 132 -2.49 -31.05 17.80
CA ILE A 132 -3.85 -31.18 17.26
C ILE A 132 -3.94 -30.80 15.77
N TRP A 133 -2.94 -30.08 15.27
CA TRP A 133 -2.91 -29.56 13.91
C TRP A 133 -2.40 -30.63 12.96
N ASP A 134 -3.11 -30.78 11.85
CA ASP A 134 -2.69 -31.67 10.79
C ASP A 134 -1.71 -30.92 9.88
N ARG A 135 -0.48 -31.44 9.82
CA ARG A 135 0.61 -30.88 9.01
C ARG A 135 0.83 -31.68 7.73
N THR A 136 0.01 -32.69 7.47
CA THR A 136 0.18 -33.63 6.35
C THR A 136 -0.66 -33.25 5.13
N ASN A 137 -1.58 -32.30 5.29
CA ASN A 137 -2.56 -31.88 4.31
C ASN A 137 -2.48 -30.39 3.99
N GLY A 138 -3.02 -30.07 2.82
CA GLY A 138 -3.06 -28.74 2.25
C GLY A 138 -3.56 -28.82 0.81
N ARG A 139 -4.13 -27.73 0.31
CA ARG A 139 -4.67 -27.63 -1.05
C ARG A 139 -4.12 -26.38 -1.73
N ILE A 140 -3.84 -26.49 -3.02
CA ILE A 140 -3.52 -25.36 -3.88
C ILE A 140 -4.59 -25.30 -4.96
N PHE A 141 -5.33 -24.20 -4.98
CA PHE A 141 -6.33 -23.92 -6.01
C PHE A 141 -5.76 -22.93 -7.02
N LYS A 142 -6.18 -23.05 -8.28
CA LYS A 142 -5.98 -22.04 -9.30
C LYS A 142 -7.33 -21.55 -9.80
N VAL A 143 -7.64 -20.30 -9.51
CA VAL A 143 -8.89 -19.64 -9.87
C VAL A 143 -8.67 -18.82 -11.13
N THR A 144 -9.37 -19.17 -12.20
CA THR A 144 -9.24 -18.55 -13.52
C THR A 144 -10.60 -18.21 -14.09
N TYR A 145 -10.63 -17.21 -14.96
CA TYR A 145 -11.78 -16.95 -15.82
C TYR A 145 -11.61 -17.72 -17.12
N GLY A 146 -12.56 -18.62 -17.42
CA GLY A 146 -12.48 -19.53 -18.55
C GLY A 146 -11.38 -20.60 -18.37
N GLN A 147 -10.65 -20.86 -19.44
CA GLN A 147 -9.52 -21.80 -19.47
C GLN A 147 -8.32 -21.09 -20.11
N PRO A 148 -7.58 -20.25 -19.35
CA PRO A 148 -6.44 -19.55 -19.91
C PRO A 148 -5.38 -20.55 -20.38
N LYS A 149 -4.67 -20.19 -21.44
CA LYS A 149 -3.49 -20.97 -21.86
C LYS A 149 -2.46 -20.90 -20.74
N SER A 150 -1.92 -22.05 -20.36
CA SER A 150 -0.80 -22.08 -19.42
C SER A 150 0.36 -21.26 -19.98
N ALA A 151 0.87 -20.33 -19.18
CA ALA A 151 2.02 -19.52 -19.51
C ALA A 151 3.29 -20.27 -19.04
N ASP A 152 3.99 -20.93 -19.97
CA ASP A 152 5.38 -21.37 -19.73
C ASP A 152 6.30 -20.21 -20.07
N VAL A 153 6.64 -19.42 -19.05
CA VAL A 153 7.34 -18.13 -19.21
C VAL A 153 8.57 -18.11 -18.33
N ASP A 154 9.71 -17.86 -18.97
CA ASP A 154 11.00 -17.66 -18.31
C ASP A 154 11.56 -16.31 -18.71
N LEU A 155 11.22 -15.27 -17.93
CA LEU A 155 11.68 -13.90 -18.19
C LEU A 155 13.20 -13.74 -18.04
N SER A 156 13.89 -14.68 -17.38
CA SER A 156 15.34 -14.61 -17.23
C SER A 156 16.10 -14.82 -18.55
N LYS A 157 15.42 -15.35 -19.58
CA LYS A 157 15.96 -15.54 -20.93
C LYS A 157 15.77 -14.33 -21.85
N LEU A 158 14.94 -13.37 -21.45
CA LEU A 158 14.72 -12.15 -22.23
C LEU A 158 15.94 -11.24 -22.17
N SER A 159 16.18 -10.51 -23.25
CA SER A 159 17.12 -9.40 -23.29
C SER A 159 16.68 -8.25 -22.38
N ASP A 160 17.61 -7.36 -22.04
CA ASP A 160 17.30 -6.19 -21.22
C ASP A 160 16.29 -5.26 -21.90
N ASP A 161 16.36 -5.10 -23.23
CA ASP A 161 15.38 -4.32 -24.00
C ASP A 161 13.96 -4.91 -23.90
N GLU A 162 13.84 -6.24 -24.00
CA GLU A 162 12.56 -6.92 -23.81
C GLU A 162 12.03 -6.78 -22.37
N LEU A 163 12.91 -6.84 -21.36
CA LEU A 163 12.53 -6.62 -19.96
C LEU A 163 12.09 -5.19 -19.67
N ILE A 164 12.73 -4.19 -20.30
CA ILE A 164 12.30 -2.79 -20.25
C ILE A 164 10.89 -2.68 -20.84
N GLU A 165 10.63 -3.33 -21.97
CA GLU A 165 9.34 -3.17 -22.63
C GLU A 165 8.17 -3.82 -21.85
N LEU A 166 8.48 -4.79 -20.98
CA LEU A 166 7.50 -5.33 -20.03
C LEU A 166 6.98 -4.31 -19.00
N GLN A 167 7.58 -3.11 -18.85
CA GLN A 167 6.96 -2.05 -18.03
C GLN A 167 5.59 -1.60 -18.60
N ARG A 168 5.32 -1.85 -19.89
CA ARG A 168 4.01 -1.58 -20.51
C ARG A 168 2.99 -2.70 -20.34
N HIS A 169 3.37 -3.84 -19.75
CA HIS A 169 2.49 -5.01 -19.67
C HIS A 169 1.26 -4.77 -18.77
N LYS A 170 0.08 -5.33 -19.14
CA LYS A 170 -1.18 -5.19 -18.37
C LYS A 170 -1.12 -5.97 -17.05
N ASN A 171 -0.63 -7.21 -17.09
CA ASN A 171 -0.39 -8.01 -15.89
C ASN A 171 0.84 -7.55 -15.13
N GLU A 172 0.62 -7.13 -13.89
CA GLU A 172 1.63 -6.58 -13.01
C GLU A 172 2.70 -7.61 -12.59
N TRP A 173 2.42 -8.92 -12.77
CA TRP A 173 3.43 -9.96 -12.57
C TRP A 173 4.65 -9.77 -13.48
N TYR A 174 4.43 -9.44 -14.77
CA TYR A 174 5.52 -9.21 -15.72
C TYR A 174 6.31 -7.96 -15.36
N VAL A 175 5.61 -6.87 -15.05
CA VAL A 175 6.20 -5.57 -14.69
C VAL A 175 7.11 -5.69 -13.47
N ARG A 176 6.62 -6.32 -12.40
CA ARG A 176 7.36 -6.50 -11.15
C ARG A 176 8.53 -7.46 -11.33
N THR A 177 8.33 -8.54 -12.07
CA THR A 177 9.38 -9.53 -12.31
C THR A 177 10.47 -8.96 -13.22
N SER A 178 10.12 -8.21 -14.26
CA SER A 178 11.10 -7.59 -15.15
C SER A 178 11.90 -6.50 -14.43
N ARG A 179 11.27 -5.67 -13.60
CA ARG A 179 11.98 -4.70 -12.75
C ARG A 179 13.00 -5.37 -11.85
N ARG A 180 12.61 -6.45 -11.15
CA ARG A 180 13.52 -7.23 -10.30
C ARG A 180 14.70 -7.77 -11.12
N LEU A 181 14.43 -8.36 -12.29
CA LEU A 181 15.49 -8.90 -13.14
C LEU A 181 16.45 -7.82 -13.67
N LEU A 182 15.92 -6.67 -14.10
CA LEU A 182 16.74 -5.51 -14.51
C LEU A 182 17.64 -5.02 -13.36
N GLN A 183 17.10 -4.98 -12.15
CA GLN A 183 17.87 -4.65 -10.95
C GLN A 183 18.96 -5.68 -10.66
N GLU A 184 18.61 -6.98 -10.65
CA GLU A 184 19.55 -8.08 -10.40
C GLU A 184 20.69 -8.13 -11.44
N ARG A 185 20.39 -7.79 -12.69
CA ARG A 185 21.37 -7.69 -13.77
C ARG A 185 22.24 -6.43 -13.71
N GLY A 186 21.76 -5.39 -13.03
CA GLY A 186 22.42 -4.09 -12.98
C GLY A 186 22.43 -3.39 -14.34
N LEU A 187 21.25 -3.16 -14.93
CA LEU A 187 21.09 -2.54 -16.25
C LEU A 187 22.07 -1.34 -16.44
N PRO A 188 22.96 -1.39 -17.46
CA PRO A 188 23.94 -0.33 -17.72
C PRO A 188 23.30 1.03 -17.98
N LEU A 189 23.98 2.12 -17.62
CA LEU A 189 23.44 3.49 -17.72
C LEU A 189 23.01 3.84 -19.15
N GLU A 190 23.79 3.43 -20.14
CA GLU A 190 23.55 3.65 -21.57
C GLU A 190 22.27 2.99 -22.09
N MET A 191 21.78 1.95 -21.39
CA MET A 191 20.54 1.24 -21.75
C MET A 191 19.30 1.80 -21.04
N ARG A 192 19.44 2.82 -20.18
CA ARG A 192 18.32 3.36 -19.39
C ARG A 192 17.50 4.43 -20.14
N THR A 193 17.97 4.88 -21.30
CA THR A 193 17.29 5.92 -22.11
C THR A 193 15.80 5.64 -22.33
N PRO A 194 15.36 4.42 -22.70
CA PRO A 194 13.94 4.15 -22.89
C PRO A 194 13.10 4.31 -21.60
N LEU A 195 13.66 3.96 -20.43
CA LEU A 195 13.00 4.17 -19.14
C LEU A 195 12.89 5.67 -18.79
N ILE A 196 13.91 6.46 -19.15
CA ILE A 196 13.88 7.92 -18.96
C ILE A 196 12.81 8.55 -19.85
N GLU A 197 12.72 8.13 -21.11
CA GLU A 197 11.69 8.59 -22.05
C GLU A 197 10.27 8.25 -21.56
N MET A 198 10.08 7.08 -20.93
CA MET A 198 8.80 6.69 -20.34
C MET A 198 8.31 7.64 -19.23
N LEU A 199 9.19 8.45 -18.60
CA LEU A 199 8.76 9.45 -17.62
C LEU A 199 7.93 10.58 -18.26
N GLY A 200 8.09 10.81 -19.57
CA GLY A 200 7.35 11.80 -20.35
C GLY A 200 6.06 11.29 -21.00
N GLU A 201 5.69 10.03 -20.78
CA GLU A 201 4.47 9.43 -21.32
C GLU A 201 3.21 10.03 -20.71
N LYS A 202 2.05 9.79 -21.33
CA LYS A 202 0.76 10.27 -20.81
C LYS A 202 0.21 9.42 -19.66
N ASP A 203 0.49 8.11 -19.69
CA ASP A 203 -0.05 7.17 -18.72
C ASP A 203 0.72 7.21 -17.40
N THR A 204 0.10 7.71 -16.33
CA THR A 204 0.72 7.81 -15.00
C THR A 204 1.26 6.48 -14.50
N THR A 205 0.56 5.36 -14.76
CA THR A 205 1.00 4.04 -14.30
C THR A 205 2.35 3.66 -14.92
N LEU A 206 2.51 3.84 -16.23
CA LEU A 206 3.76 3.59 -16.94
C LEU A 206 4.88 4.49 -16.44
N ARG A 207 4.61 5.79 -16.25
CA ARG A 207 5.60 6.75 -15.73
C ARG A 207 6.10 6.33 -14.35
N LEU A 208 5.20 5.92 -13.46
CA LEU A 208 5.56 5.41 -12.12
C LEU A 208 6.35 4.09 -12.21
N ARG A 209 5.97 3.18 -13.09
CA ARG A 209 6.70 1.93 -13.34
C ARG A 209 8.14 2.19 -13.80
N ALA A 210 8.33 3.15 -14.71
CA ALA A 210 9.64 3.58 -15.17
C ALA A 210 10.43 4.25 -14.04
N LEU A 211 9.80 5.17 -13.28
CA LEU A 211 10.40 5.84 -12.14
C LEU A 211 10.91 4.85 -11.08
N TRP A 212 10.09 3.88 -10.68
CA TRP A 212 10.49 2.84 -9.74
C TRP A 212 11.62 1.97 -10.29
N THR A 213 11.59 1.65 -11.59
CA THR A 213 12.64 0.85 -12.21
C THR A 213 13.98 1.59 -12.21
N LEU A 214 13.99 2.87 -12.61
CA LEU A 214 15.17 3.73 -12.55
C LEU A 214 15.72 3.86 -11.12
N HIS A 215 14.83 4.04 -10.14
CA HIS A 215 15.23 4.10 -8.74
C HIS A 215 15.88 2.79 -8.27
N THR A 216 15.31 1.62 -8.58
CA THR A 216 15.92 0.32 -8.21
C THR A 216 17.29 0.09 -8.85
N LEU A 217 17.58 0.77 -9.95
CA LEU A 217 18.85 0.71 -10.67
C LEU A 217 19.91 1.70 -10.14
N GLY A 218 19.62 2.37 -9.02
CA GLY A 218 20.63 3.08 -8.23
C GLY A 218 20.71 4.58 -8.42
N GLU A 219 19.72 5.23 -9.04
CA GLU A 219 19.28 6.63 -8.76
C GLU A 219 18.36 7.17 -9.87
N ILE A 220 17.47 8.08 -9.48
CA ILE A 220 16.74 8.93 -10.40
C ILE A 220 17.70 10.05 -10.84
N PRO A 221 17.84 10.37 -12.14
CA PRO A 221 18.70 11.45 -12.58
C PRO A 221 18.38 12.75 -11.82
N SER A 222 19.40 13.38 -11.22
CA SER A 222 19.22 14.61 -10.42
C SER A 222 18.59 15.75 -11.22
N THR A 223 18.80 15.77 -12.54
CA THR A 223 18.16 16.69 -13.48
C THR A 223 16.66 16.46 -13.63
N ALA A 224 16.17 15.24 -13.38
CA ALA A 224 14.76 14.90 -13.47
C ALA A 224 14.00 15.15 -12.15
N VAL A 225 14.66 15.07 -10.99
CA VAL A 225 14.01 15.16 -9.67
C VAL A 225 13.13 16.40 -9.53
N LEU A 226 13.66 17.60 -9.84
CA LEU A 226 12.88 18.84 -9.75
C LEU A 226 11.71 18.86 -10.76
N SER A 227 11.86 18.23 -11.92
CA SER A 227 10.77 18.09 -12.90
C SER A 227 9.66 17.20 -12.33
N LEU A 228 10.02 16.07 -11.71
CA LEU A 228 9.08 15.13 -11.10
C LEU A 228 8.35 15.74 -9.88
N LEU A 229 9.02 16.58 -9.09
CA LEU A 229 8.39 17.33 -8.00
C LEU A 229 7.43 18.42 -8.49
N ASN A 230 7.55 18.82 -9.75
CA ASN A 230 6.66 19.79 -10.41
C ASN A 230 5.65 19.12 -11.35
N ASP A 231 5.52 17.80 -11.28
CA ASP A 231 4.67 17.07 -12.19
C ASP A 231 3.19 17.43 -12.03
N SER A 232 2.42 17.36 -13.12
CA SER A 232 0.96 17.55 -13.05
C SER A 232 0.27 16.46 -12.26
N ASP A 233 0.81 15.24 -12.24
CA ASP A 233 0.21 14.09 -11.56
C ASP A 233 0.65 14.02 -10.08
N GLU A 234 -0.34 13.93 -9.18
CA GLU A 234 -0.13 13.89 -7.73
C GLU A 234 0.70 12.68 -7.27
N TYR A 235 0.57 11.53 -7.94
CA TYR A 235 1.31 10.32 -7.56
C TYR A 235 2.76 10.40 -8.02
N VAL A 236 3.03 11.02 -9.17
CA VAL A 236 4.41 11.27 -9.61
C VAL A 236 5.12 12.19 -8.62
N ARG A 237 4.46 13.30 -8.20
CA ARG A 237 4.99 14.19 -7.17
C ARG A 237 5.22 13.48 -5.84
N ALA A 238 4.23 12.71 -5.37
CA ALA A 238 4.32 11.94 -4.13
C ALA A 238 5.50 10.96 -4.15
N TRP A 239 5.62 10.13 -5.20
CA TRP A 239 6.73 9.20 -5.32
C TRP A 239 8.08 9.90 -5.47
N ALA A 240 8.15 11.03 -6.18
CA ALA A 240 9.36 11.82 -6.27
C ALA A 240 9.84 12.31 -4.89
N ILE A 241 8.91 12.76 -4.03
CA ILE A 241 9.23 13.12 -2.65
C ILE A 241 9.85 11.91 -1.93
N GLN A 242 9.15 10.77 -1.90
CA GLN A 242 9.64 9.60 -1.16
C GLN A 242 11.01 9.15 -1.64
N LEU A 243 11.18 8.92 -2.94
CA LEU A 243 12.41 8.36 -3.49
C LEU A 243 13.61 9.31 -3.34
N THR A 244 13.37 10.61 -3.28
CA THR A 244 14.44 11.61 -3.10
C THR A 244 14.90 11.75 -1.64
N VAL A 245 14.07 11.36 -0.67
CA VAL A 245 14.41 11.49 0.77
C VAL A 245 14.83 10.18 1.43
N GLU A 246 14.74 9.05 0.71
CA GLU A 246 14.94 7.71 1.29
C GLU A 246 16.33 7.50 1.90
N ASP A 247 17.37 8.11 1.34
CA ASP A 247 18.75 8.04 1.85
C ASP A 247 19.13 9.18 2.81
N GLY A 248 18.20 10.12 3.06
CA GLY A 248 18.38 11.30 3.91
C GLY A 248 19.27 12.41 3.31
N LYS A 249 19.78 12.25 2.08
CA LYS A 249 20.68 13.23 1.44
C LYS A 249 19.93 14.09 0.43
N VAL A 250 19.23 15.09 0.97
CA VAL A 250 18.38 15.96 0.15
C VAL A 250 19.12 17.25 -0.22
N SER A 251 19.12 17.59 -1.52
CA SER A 251 19.73 18.84 -1.98
C SER A 251 18.96 20.08 -1.51
N PRO A 252 19.60 21.25 -1.32
CA PRO A 252 18.91 22.47 -0.93
C PRO A 252 17.77 22.86 -1.88
N ALA A 253 17.92 22.63 -3.19
CA ALA A 253 16.88 22.93 -4.17
C ALA A 253 15.63 22.05 -3.97
N VAL A 254 15.80 20.78 -3.58
CA VAL A 254 14.68 19.88 -3.28
C VAL A 254 14.02 20.26 -1.97
N LEU A 255 14.80 20.60 -0.93
CA LEU A 255 14.25 21.06 0.36
C LEU A 255 13.40 22.32 0.18
N GLU A 256 13.90 23.29 -0.59
CA GLU A 256 13.16 24.50 -0.93
C GLU A 256 11.87 24.16 -1.70
N ARG A 257 11.95 23.26 -2.68
CA ARG A 257 10.75 22.86 -3.42
C ARG A 257 9.73 22.14 -2.53
N MET A 258 10.16 21.23 -1.65
CA MET A 258 9.27 20.56 -0.69
C MET A 258 8.59 21.54 0.28
N SER A 259 9.30 22.59 0.71
CA SER A 259 8.74 23.67 1.54
C SER A 259 7.65 24.44 0.80
N GLN A 260 7.86 24.74 -0.48
CA GLN A 260 6.85 25.38 -1.33
C GLN A 260 5.63 24.47 -1.53
N MET A 261 5.86 23.19 -1.88
CA MET A 261 4.81 22.17 -2.05
C MET A 261 3.94 22.01 -0.81
N ALA A 262 4.54 22.09 0.38
CA ALA A 262 3.80 22.02 1.63
C ALA A 262 2.80 23.17 1.82
N THR A 263 2.97 24.28 1.10
CA THR A 263 2.08 25.44 1.15
C THR A 263 1.10 25.49 -0.03
N ASP A 264 1.55 25.11 -1.22
CA ASP A 264 0.81 25.32 -2.47
C ASP A 264 0.16 24.06 -3.05
N ASP A 265 0.55 22.86 -2.64
CA ASP A 265 -0.01 21.62 -3.19
C ASP A 265 -1.40 21.32 -2.61
N SER A 266 -2.40 21.33 -3.48
CA SER A 266 -3.78 21.09 -3.11
C SER A 266 -4.10 19.64 -2.78
N THR A 267 -3.22 18.68 -3.10
CA THR A 267 -3.52 17.24 -3.01
C THR A 267 -3.07 16.61 -1.69
N ALA A 268 -4.01 15.96 -1.01
CA ALA A 268 -3.76 15.35 0.31
C ALA A 268 -2.70 14.23 0.27
N ILE A 269 -2.60 13.49 -0.85
CA ILE A 269 -1.58 12.44 -1.00
C ILE A 269 -0.16 13.03 -1.04
N VAL A 270 0.04 14.16 -1.73
CA VAL A 270 1.35 14.83 -1.76
C VAL A 270 1.71 15.35 -0.38
N ARG A 271 0.74 15.96 0.33
CA ARG A 271 0.94 16.40 1.72
C ARG A 271 1.27 15.25 2.67
N LEU A 272 0.70 14.06 2.46
CA LEU A 272 1.04 12.85 3.23
C LEU A 272 2.48 12.44 2.99
N TYR A 273 2.93 12.45 1.74
CA TYR A 273 4.31 12.10 1.39
C TYR A 273 5.32 13.15 1.90
N LEU A 274 4.97 14.44 1.89
CA LEU A 274 5.76 15.48 2.54
C LEU A 274 5.87 15.24 4.05
N ALA A 275 4.75 14.98 4.74
CA ALA A 275 4.75 14.69 6.17
C ALA A 275 5.58 13.45 6.52
N SER A 276 5.44 12.38 5.72
CA SER A 276 6.24 11.16 5.88
C SER A 276 7.73 11.42 5.64
N ALA A 277 8.07 12.28 4.66
CA ALA A 277 9.46 12.62 4.34
C ALA A 277 10.17 13.33 5.49
N LEU A 278 9.44 14.15 6.27
CA LEU A 278 10.01 14.88 7.40
C LEU A 278 10.71 13.96 8.40
N GLN A 279 10.26 12.71 8.55
CA GLN A 279 10.87 11.74 9.46
C GLN A 279 12.31 11.35 9.08
N ARG A 280 12.69 11.56 7.82
CA ARG A 280 14.04 11.30 7.31
C ARG A 280 14.92 12.55 7.26
N LEU A 281 14.37 13.71 7.62
CA LEU A 281 15.09 14.99 7.63
C LEU A 281 15.57 15.35 9.03
N SER A 282 16.68 16.10 9.10
CA SER A 282 17.13 16.74 10.32
C SER A 282 16.09 17.72 10.84
N HIS A 283 16.08 17.98 12.15
CA HIS A 283 15.10 18.86 12.79
C HIS A 283 15.01 20.23 12.10
N GLU A 284 16.15 20.82 11.73
CA GLU A 284 16.18 22.13 11.08
C GLU A 284 15.42 22.17 9.75
N HIS A 285 15.55 21.11 8.93
CA HIS A 285 14.87 21.03 7.65
C HIS A 285 13.38 20.65 7.77
N ARG A 286 12.91 20.25 8.95
CA ARG A 286 11.47 19.93 9.15
C ARG A 286 10.62 21.18 9.26
N TRP A 287 11.14 22.24 9.88
CA TRP A 287 10.35 23.43 10.22
C TRP A 287 9.65 24.09 9.03
N PRO A 288 10.31 24.36 7.89
CA PRO A 288 9.66 25.08 6.78
C PRO A 288 8.52 24.28 6.16
N VAL A 289 8.75 22.98 5.94
CA VAL A 289 7.76 22.07 5.37
C VAL A 289 6.58 21.89 6.34
N LEU A 290 6.85 21.64 7.62
CA LEU A 290 5.79 21.47 8.63
C LEU A 290 4.94 22.73 8.76
N ALA A 291 5.55 23.92 8.72
CA ALA A 291 4.82 25.18 8.78
C ALA A 291 3.87 25.39 7.59
N GLY A 292 4.22 24.92 6.39
CA GLY A 292 3.32 24.87 5.25
C GLY A 292 2.14 23.92 5.50
N LEU A 293 2.46 22.66 5.87
CA LEU A 293 1.47 21.60 6.06
C LEU A 293 0.40 21.96 7.10
N LEU A 294 0.80 22.57 8.21
CA LEU A 294 -0.11 22.95 9.30
C LEU A 294 -1.12 24.05 8.93
N ARG A 295 -1.03 24.65 7.75
CA ARG A 295 -1.97 25.68 7.26
C ARG A 295 -3.19 25.13 6.52
N HIS A 296 -3.19 23.83 6.21
CA HIS A 296 -4.28 23.15 5.50
C HIS A 296 -5.37 22.73 6.49
N ALA A 297 -6.39 23.57 6.67
CA ALA A 297 -7.49 23.29 7.61
C ALA A 297 -8.30 22.05 7.19
N GLU A 298 -8.35 21.77 5.89
CA GLU A 298 -9.02 20.62 5.29
C GLU A 298 -8.46 19.27 5.76
N ASP A 299 -7.24 19.25 6.32
CA ASP A 299 -6.60 18.03 6.78
C ASP A 299 -6.97 17.66 8.21
N ALA A 300 -7.71 18.51 8.93
CA ALA A 300 -8.03 18.32 10.35
C ALA A 300 -8.76 16.99 10.64
N ASP A 301 -9.59 16.54 9.70
CA ASP A 301 -10.38 15.32 9.80
C ASP A 301 -9.89 14.19 8.86
N ASP A 302 -8.72 14.38 8.22
CA ASP A 302 -8.11 13.34 7.40
C ASP A 302 -7.63 12.16 8.26
N HIS A 303 -7.72 10.94 7.72
CA HIS A 303 -7.38 9.73 8.47
C HIS A 303 -5.90 9.65 8.87
N ASN A 304 -4.98 10.19 8.07
CA ASN A 304 -3.55 10.07 8.30
C ASN A 304 -2.89 11.39 8.70
N LEU A 305 -3.26 12.49 8.04
CA LEU A 305 -2.47 13.73 8.05
C LEU A 305 -2.30 14.36 9.45
N PRO A 306 -3.33 14.48 10.31
CA PRO A 306 -3.15 15.07 11.64
C PRO A 306 -2.07 14.38 12.47
N LEU A 307 -2.07 13.05 12.48
CA LEU A 307 -1.08 12.25 13.22
C LEU A 307 0.29 12.29 12.54
N MET A 308 0.34 12.26 11.20
CA MET A 308 1.61 12.38 10.48
C MET A 308 2.29 13.74 10.71
N TYR A 309 1.52 14.82 10.79
CA TYR A 309 2.03 16.14 11.17
C TYR A 309 2.51 16.15 12.62
N TRP A 310 1.79 15.51 13.53
CA TRP A 310 2.24 15.38 14.92
C TRP A 310 3.56 14.62 15.00
N TYR A 311 3.70 13.48 14.33
CA TYR A 311 4.94 12.72 14.36
C TYR A 311 6.13 13.47 13.76
N ALA A 312 5.88 14.36 12.79
CA ALA A 312 6.92 15.24 12.28
C ALA A 312 7.32 16.33 13.30
N MET A 313 6.37 16.80 14.11
CA MET A 313 6.53 17.88 15.09
C MET A 313 7.05 17.42 16.46
N GLU A 314 6.68 16.23 16.93
CA GLU A 314 6.95 15.76 18.30
C GLU A 314 8.42 15.87 18.71
N PRO A 315 9.41 15.47 17.88
CA PRO A 315 10.83 15.65 18.22
C PRO A 315 11.25 17.13 18.28
N LEU A 316 10.55 18.01 17.57
CA LEU A 316 10.82 19.44 17.53
C LEU A 316 10.35 20.15 18.80
N VAL A 317 9.26 19.68 19.42
CA VAL A 317 8.76 20.20 20.71
C VAL A 317 9.82 20.06 21.79
N VAL A 318 10.50 18.91 21.84
CA VAL A 318 11.58 18.67 22.81
C VAL A 318 12.83 19.50 22.48
N ALA A 319 13.12 19.68 21.19
CA ALA A 319 14.34 20.37 20.74
C ALA A 319 14.25 21.90 20.87
N ASP A 320 13.09 22.50 20.61
CA ASP A 320 12.85 23.94 20.65
C ASP A 320 11.38 24.23 21.03
N PRO A 321 11.04 24.19 22.35
CA PRO A 321 9.67 24.36 22.81
C PRO A 321 9.05 25.71 22.44
N GLU A 322 9.81 26.80 22.49
CA GLU A 322 9.31 28.14 22.18
C GLU A 322 8.88 28.25 20.72
N ARG A 323 9.72 27.75 19.80
CA ARG A 323 9.39 27.73 18.36
C ARG A 323 8.23 26.79 18.06
N ALA A 324 8.17 25.64 18.76
CA ALA A 324 7.07 24.69 18.60
C ALA A 324 5.72 25.28 19.05
N ILE A 325 5.68 25.98 20.19
CA ILE A 325 4.48 26.67 20.68
C ILE A 325 4.04 27.74 19.67
N ALA A 326 4.96 28.59 19.21
CA ALA A 326 4.65 29.62 18.22
C ALA A 326 4.09 29.04 16.92
N LEU A 327 4.62 27.88 16.48
CA LEU A 327 4.09 27.19 15.31
C LEU A 327 2.69 26.62 15.57
N ALA A 328 2.48 25.98 16.73
CA ALA A 328 1.19 25.40 17.12
C ALA A 328 0.08 26.44 17.21
N GLU A 329 0.36 27.65 17.72
CA GLU A 329 -0.60 28.76 17.79
C GLU A 329 -1.18 29.13 16.42
N SER A 330 -0.37 29.02 15.36
CA SER A 330 -0.77 29.30 13.98
C SER A 330 -1.35 28.09 13.23
N ALA A 331 -1.27 26.89 13.82
CA ALA A 331 -1.67 25.65 13.17
C ALA A 331 -3.20 25.53 13.06
N LYS A 332 -3.67 25.17 11.87
CA LYS A 332 -5.10 24.91 11.61
C LYS A 332 -5.54 23.50 11.96
N ILE A 333 -4.62 22.67 12.46
CA ILE A 333 -4.86 21.27 12.85
C ILE A 333 -5.10 21.23 14.37
N PRO A 334 -6.33 20.96 14.84
CA PRO A 334 -6.65 20.98 16.27
C PRO A 334 -5.78 20.04 17.12
N LEU A 335 -5.49 18.84 16.61
CA LEU A 335 -4.67 17.84 17.31
C LEU A 335 -3.29 18.38 17.72
N ILE A 336 -2.67 19.18 16.85
CA ILE A 336 -1.34 19.77 17.11
C ILE A 336 -1.39 20.73 18.29
N ARG A 337 -2.43 21.58 18.35
CA ARG A 337 -2.64 22.52 19.47
C ARG A 337 -2.98 21.85 20.80
N GLN A 338 -3.41 20.59 20.77
CA GLN A 338 -3.73 19.82 21.98
C GLN A 338 -2.50 19.09 22.54
N TYR A 339 -1.53 18.75 21.68
CA TYR A 339 -0.40 17.90 22.04
C TYR A 339 0.90 18.67 22.33
N VAL A 340 1.05 19.88 21.76
CA VAL A 340 2.10 20.85 22.08
C VAL A 340 1.66 21.67 23.28
#